data_AF-A0A7Y0GNZ8-F1
#
_entry.id   AF-A0A7Y0GNZ8-F1
#
_cell.length_a   1.000
_cell.length_b   1.000
_cell.length_c   1.000
_cell.angle_alpha   90.00
_cell.angle_beta   90.00
_cell.angle_gamma   90.00
#
_symmetry.space_group_name_H-M   'P 1'
#
loop_
_entity.id
_entity.type
_entity.pdbx_description
1 polymer ?
#
loop_
_entity_poly.entity_id
_entity_poly.type
_entity_poly.pdbx_seq_one_letter_code
_entity_poly.pdbx_strand_id
1 'polypeptide(L)'
;PAATAVQAAGARTVAVIADAVMTLGVDPARTIDAVRAFRSTLHGFVTLEMDGGFGMPRDVDASFAYAVDLLVTALPARLTP
;
A
#
# COMPACT_ATOMS: atom_id res chain seq x y z
N PRO A 1 -12.36 -0.97 -26.04
CA PRO A 1 -12.19 0.48 -25.77
C PRO A 1 -12.28 0.84 -24.28
N ALA A 2 -13.41 0.59 -23.59
CA ALA A 2 -13.57 0.90 -22.17
C ALA A 2 -12.63 0.09 -21.26
N ALA A 3 -12.42 -1.21 -21.55
CA ALA A 3 -11.47 -2.05 -20.81
C ALA A 3 -10.03 -1.51 -20.88
N THR A 4 -9.61 -0.99 -22.03
CA THR A 4 -8.30 -0.36 -22.23
C THR A 4 -8.17 0.93 -21.42
N ALA A 5 -9.22 1.73 -21.33
CA ALA A 5 -9.23 2.94 -20.50
C ALA A 5 -9.13 2.62 -19.00
N VAL A 6 -9.84 1.59 -18.53
CA VAL A 6 -9.76 1.10 -17.14
C VAL A 6 -8.34 0.58 -16.82
N GLN A 7 -7.75 -0.22 -17.72
CA GLN A 7 -6.38 -0.69 -17.57
C GLN A 7 -5.37 0.46 -17.50
N ALA A 8 -5.50 1.46 -18.39
CA ALA A 8 -4.64 2.63 -18.40
C ALA A 8 -4.78 3.47 -17.12
N ALA A 9 -6.01 3.63 -16.61
CA ALA A 9 -6.25 4.30 -15.33
C ALA A 9 -5.59 3.55 -14.17
N GLY A 10 -5.78 2.21 -14.10
CA GLY A 10 -5.14 1.38 -13.10
C GLY A 10 -3.61 1.48 -13.15
N ALA A 11 -3.02 1.43 -14.34
CA ALA A 11 -1.58 1.57 -14.52
C ALA A 11 -1.04 2.91 -13.99
N ARG A 12 -1.75 4.02 -14.23
CA ARG A 12 -1.37 5.34 -13.67
C ARG A 12 -1.38 5.35 -12.15
N THR A 13 -2.40 4.79 -11.51
CA THR A 13 -2.45 4.69 -10.04
C THR A 13 -1.28 3.87 -9.50
N VAL A 14 -0.96 2.74 -10.14
CA VAL A 14 0.18 1.91 -9.73
C VAL A 14 1.51 2.63 -9.90
N ALA A 15 1.67 3.41 -10.98
CA ALA A 15 2.89 4.19 -11.20
C ALA A 15 3.11 5.23 -10.09
N VAL A 16 2.07 5.96 -9.68
CA VAL A 16 2.16 6.93 -8.57
C VAL A 16 2.60 6.25 -7.27
N ILE A 17 2.04 5.07 -6.98
CA ILE A 17 2.40 4.31 -5.78
C ILE A 17 3.84 3.79 -5.87
N ALA A 18 4.25 3.30 -7.04
CA ALA A 18 5.61 2.83 -7.26
C ALA A 18 6.63 3.95 -7.05
N ASP A 19 6.37 5.14 -7.60
CA ASP A 19 7.22 6.32 -7.41
C ASP A 19 7.33 6.68 -5.93
N ALA A 20 6.21 6.75 -5.21
CA ALA A 20 6.20 7.03 -3.77
C ALA A 20 7.03 6.00 -2.97
N VAL A 21 6.84 4.70 -3.23
CA VAL A 21 7.60 3.63 -2.56
C VAL A 21 9.09 3.71 -2.88
N MET A 22 9.47 4.02 -4.13
CA MET A 22 10.88 4.16 -4.50
C MET A 22 11.58 5.33 -3.77
N THR A 23 10.85 6.40 -3.43
CA THR A 23 11.41 7.51 -2.64
C THR A 23 11.79 7.12 -1.21
N LEU A 24 11.30 5.99 -0.69
CA LEU A 24 11.58 5.53 0.67
C LEU A 24 13.00 4.94 0.83
N GLY A 25 13.73 4.70 -0.27
CA GLY A 25 15.06 4.07 -0.20
C GLY A 25 15.03 2.54 -0.12
N VAL A 26 13.99 1.92 -0.69
CA VAL A 26 13.84 0.47 -0.79
C VAL A 26 14.97 -0.13 -1.63
N ASP A 27 15.41 -1.34 -1.27
CA ASP A 27 16.34 -2.13 -2.10
C ASP A 27 15.78 -2.26 -3.53
N PRO A 28 16.54 -1.85 -4.57
CA PRO A 28 16.10 -1.98 -5.96
C PRO A 28 15.67 -3.39 -6.36
N ALA A 29 16.26 -4.44 -5.77
CA ALA A 29 15.89 -5.83 -6.02
C ALA A 29 14.51 -6.20 -5.42
N ARG A 30 13.99 -5.40 -4.49
CA ARG A 30 12.73 -5.60 -3.77
C ARG A 30 11.63 -4.61 -4.13
N THR A 31 11.85 -3.70 -5.10
CA THR A 31 10.87 -2.67 -5.48
C THR A 31 9.49 -3.25 -5.79
N ILE A 32 9.41 -4.33 -6.57
CA ILE A 32 8.11 -4.96 -6.91
C ILE A 32 7.44 -5.55 -5.67
N ASP A 33 8.21 -6.21 -4.80
CA ASP A 33 7.71 -6.80 -3.55
C ASP A 33 7.16 -5.69 -2.63
N ALA A 34 7.89 -4.59 -2.48
CA ALA A 34 7.50 -3.44 -1.67
C ALA A 34 6.22 -2.76 -2.20
N VAL A 35 6.13 -2.54 -3.51
CA VAL A 35 4.92 -1.97 -4.13
C VAL A 35 3.72 -2.89 -3.94
N ARG A 36 3.90 -4.21 -4.07
CA ARG A 36 2.83 -5.19 -3.84
C ARG A 36 2.37 -5.15 -2.38
N ALA A 37 3.30 -5.21 -1.43
CA ALA A 37 3.00 -5.18 0.00
C ALA A 37 2.26 -3.90 0.41
N PHE A 38 2.77 -2.74 0.00
CA PHE A 38 2.13 -1.44 0.26
C PHE A 38 0.70 -1.41 -0.28
N ARG A 39 0.51 -1.77 -1.56
CA ARG A 39 -0.81 -1.74 -2.20
C ARG A 39 -1.78 -2.73 -1.57
N SER A 40 -1.36 -3.96 -1.32
CA SER A 40 -2.24 -4.98 -0.77
C SER A 40 -2.68 -4.63 0.65
N THR A 41 -1.77 -4.09 1.47
CA THR A 41 -2.10 -3.68 2.84
C THR A 41 -3.08 -2.52 2.85
N LEU A 42 -2.84 -1.46 2.08
CA LEU A 42 -3.77 -0.32 2.03
C LEU A 42 -5.13 -0.71 1.45
N HIS A 43 -5.13 -1.47 0.35
CA HIS A 43 -6.38 -1.92 -0.27
C HIS A 43 -7.17 -2.83 0.68
N GLY A 44 -6.50 -3.77 1.35
CA GLY A 44 -7.12 -4.67 2.32
C GLY A 44 -7.69 -3.91 3.52
N PHE A 45 -6.93 -2.95 4.08
CA PHE A 45 -7.40 -2.14 5.20
C PHE A 45 -8.67 -1.36 4.84
N VAL A 46 -8.65 -0.62 3.72
CA VAL A 46 -9.80 0.18 3.28
C VAL A 46 -10.99 -0.71 2.92
N THR A 47 -10.75 -1.89 2.34
CA THR A 47 -11.83 -2.86 2.05
C THR A 47 -12.50 -3.34 3.33
N LEU A 48 -11.71 -3.70 4.36
CA LEU A 48 -12.24 -4.09 5.67
C LEU A 48 -13.01 -2.94 6.34
N GLU A 49 -12.53 -1.70 6.23
CA GLU A 49 -13.23 -0.52 6.75
C GLU A 49 -14.59 -0.32 6.08
N MET A 50 -14.63 -0.32 4.73
CA MET A 50 -15.86 -0.14 3.97
C MET A 50 -16.92 -1.20 4.28
N ASP A 51 -16.47 -2.42 4.59
CA ASP A 51 -17.34 -3.54 4.95
C ASP A 51 -17.70 -3.55 6.47
N GLY A 52 -17.25 -2.56 7.25
CA GLY A 52 -17.52 -2.47 8.69
C GLY A 52 -16.75 -3.49 9.55
N GLY A 53 -15.65 -4.03 9.05
CA GLY A 53 -14.95 -5.21 9.58
C GLY A 53 -14.15 -5.01 10.87
N PHE A 54 -13.95 -3.77 11.37
CA PHE A 54 -13.09 -3.54 12.54
C PHE A 54 -13.80 -3.74 13.89
N GLY A 55 -15.07 -3.32 14.04
CA GLY A 55 -15.96 -3.65 15.17
C GLY A 55 -15.53 -3.31 16.60
N MET A 56 -14.29 -2.88 16.83
CA MET A 56 -13.71 -2.57 18.14
C MET A 56 -13.81 -1.07 18.44
N PRO A 57 -13.82 -0.64 19.72
CA PRO A 57 -13.93 0.77 20.12
C PRO A 57 -12.58 1.50 19.98
N ARG A 58 -11.95 1.40 18.81
CA ARG A 58 -10.73 2.10 18.46
C ARG A 58 -10.99 2.90 17.18
N ASP A 59 -10.47 4.11 17.14
CA ASP A 59 -10.52 4.94 15.95
C ASP A 59 -9.82 4.25 14.76
N VAL A 60 -10.54 4.15 13.64
CA VAL A 60 -10.07 3.48 12.42
C VAL A 60 -8.98 4.32 11.75
N ASP A 61 -9.12 5.65 11.76
CA ASP A 61 -8.13 6.57 11.20
C ASP A 61 -6.78 6.44 11.93
N ALA A 62 -6.81 6.34 13.26
CA ALA A 62 -5.60 6.10 14.05
C ALA A 62 -4.93 4.74 13.73
N SER A 63 -5.72 3.73 13.36
CA SER A 63 -5.20 2.41 12.99
C SER A 63 -4.65 2.40 11.55
N PHE A 64 -5.27 3.18 10.65
CA PHE A 64 -4.76 3.40 9.30
C PHE A 64 -3.43 4.14 9.31
N ALA A 65 -3.33 5.23 10.08
CA ALA A 65 -2.08 5.98 10.25
C ALA A 65 -0.95 5.08 10.77
N TYR A 66 -1.24 4.24 11.77
CA TYR A 66 -0.28 3.25 12.27
C TYR A 66 0.16 2.24 11.20
N ALA A 67 -0.77 1.76 10.35
CA ALA A 67 -0.42 0.85 9.26
C ALA A 67 0.49 1.51 8.21
N VAL A 68 0.24 2.79 7.90
CA VAL A 68 1.11 3.57 6.99
C VAL A 68 2.50 3.75 7.60
N ASP A 69 2.58 4.18 8.86
CA ASP A 69 3.87 4.37 9.57
C ASP A 69 4.68 3.07 9.62
N LEU A 70 4.02 1.94 9.86
CA LEU A 70 4.64 0.62 9.84
C LEU A 70 5.23 0.29 8.47
N LEU A 71 4.48 0.54 7.38
CA LEU A 71 4.97 0.31 6.02
C LEU A 71 6.14 1.23 5.68
N VAL A 72 6.03 2.53 5.96
CA VAL A 72 7.08 3.52 5.69
C VAL A 72 8.37 3.19 6.44
N THR A 73 8.25 2.67 7.66
CA THR A 73 9.40 2.27 8.48
C THR A 73 10.02 0.95 8.00
N ALA A 74 9.19 -0.05 7.69
CA ALA A 74 9.67 -1.41 7.41
C ALA A 74 10.16 -1.62 5.98
N LEU A 75 9.54 -0.98 4.97
CA LEU A 75 9.89 -1.17 3.57
C LEU A 75 11.35 -0.83 3.21
N PRO A 76 11.97 0.24 3.74
CA PRO A 76 13.38 0.52 3.49
C PRO A 76 14.34 -0.31 4.37
N ALA A 77 13.82 -1.01 5.39
CA ALA A 77 14.65 -1.83 6.25
C ALA A 77 15.20 -3.03 5.48
N ARG A 78 16.47 -3.36 5.70
CA ARG A 78 17.04 -4.62 5.22
C ARG A 78 16.50 -5.76 6.07
N LEU A 79 15.47 -6.44 5.56
CA LEU A 79 14.97 -7.66 6.16
C LEU A 79 16.03 -8.76 5.98
N THR A 80 16.63 -9.21 7.09
CA THR A 80 17.43 -10.44 7.11
C THR A 80 16.50 -11.65 7.03
N PRO A 81 16.82 -12.67 6.19
CA PRO A 81 16.09 -13.94 6.15
C PRO A 81 16.11 -14.69 7.48
#